data_AF-A0ABD2VUZ2-F1
#
_entry.id   AF-A0ABD2VUZ2-F1
#
_cell.length_a   1.000
_cell.length_b   1.000
_cell.length_c   1.000
_cell.angle_alpha   90.00
_cell.angle_beta   90.00
_cell.angle_gamma   90.00
#
_symmetry.space_group_name_H-M   'P 1'
#
loop_
_entity.id
_entity.type
_entity.pdbx_description
1 polymer ?
#
loop_
_entity_poly.entity_id
_entity_poly.type
_entity_poly.pdbx_seq_one_letter_code
_entity_poly.pdbx_strand_id
1 'polypeptide(L)'
;MGNGKSFLTAKESTVSESSVNMESISENWKEVFFKEASKGDHYKVIVKSKYDEIVQDVLRAKLSSKKKSAQQFKRLRKFDVIEIDGTNKLIAKFKDDAALKYYVPLEDMYDLLRKAHLSTGHGARDRLLKEIAMKYANVTRELINLFLSMCQSCQQKKIKRRRGLVSKPILHEEVS
;
A
#
# COMPACT_ATOMS: atom_id res chain seq x y z
N MET A 1 27.78 -59.77 -40.23
CA MET A 1 26.43 -60.38 -40.17
C MET A 1 25.57 -59.47 -39.30
N GLY A 2 24.62 -58.68 -39.82
CA GLY A 2 23.37 -59.12 -40.48
C GLY A 2 22.36 -59.46 -39.37
N ASN A 3 21.51 -58.55 -38.90
CA ASN A 3 20.11 -58.28 -39.28
C ASN A 3 19.38 -58.08 -37.92
N GLY A 4 18.51 -57.11 -37.62
CA GLY A 4 17.51 -56.40 -38.40
C GLY A 4 16.11 -56.75 -37.84
N LYS A 5 15.37 -55.75 -37.34
CA LYS A 5 13.88 -55.56 -37.29
C LYS A 5 13.49 -54.65 -36.10
N SER A 6 13.27 -53.34 -36.26
CA SER A 6 12.03 -52.62 -36.66
C SER A 6 10.76 -53.00 -35.86
N PHE A 7 10.11 -52.04 -35.16
CA PHE A 7 8.98 -51.20 -35.64
C PHE A 7 8.29 -50.41 -34.48
N LEU A 8 7.64 -49.28 -34.83
CA LEU A 8 6.61 -48.46 -34.10
C LEU A 8 7.15 -47.43 -33.06
N THR A 9 7.26 -46.12 -33.31
CA THR A 9 6.31 -45.01 -33.63
C THR A 9 5.42 -44.51 -32.46
N ALA A 10 5.72 -43.30 -31.96
CA ALA A 10 4.83 -42.17 -31.61
C ALA A 10 5.69 -41.09 -30.91
N LYS A 11 5.86 -39.86 -31.44
CA LYS A 11 5.06 -38.64 -31.18
C LYS A 11 4.83 -38.40 -29.69
N GLU A 12 4.94 -37.20 -29.11
CA GLU A 12 5.20 -35.82 -29.49
C GLU A 12 5.38 -35.09 -28.15
N SER A 13 6.11 -33.97 -28.13
CA SER A 13 5.82 -32.75 -27.36
C SER A 13 5.58 -32.88 -25.83
N THR A 14 6.35 -32.20 -24.98
CA THR A 14 6.10 -30.77 -24.75
C THR A 14 7.25 -30.15 -23.95
N VAL A 15 7.93 -29.20 -24.58
CA VAL A 15 8.59 -28.10 -23.88
C VAL A 15 7.47 -27.14 -23.46
N SER A 16 7.19 -27.02 -22.17
CA SER A 16 6.34 -25.96 -21.64
C SER A 16 7.19 -24.93 -20.89
N GLU A 17 8.02 -24.23 -21.66
CA GLU A 17 8.38 -22.85 -21.37
C GLU A 17 7.09 -22.04 -21.20
N SER A 18 6.78 -21.69 -19.97
CA SER A 18 5.74 -20.71 -19.66
C SER A 18 6.16 -19.90 -18.44
N SER A 19 7.33 -19.26 -18.58
CA SER A 19 7.69 -18.03 -17.85
C SER A 19 6.83 -16.88 -18.38
N VAL A 20 5.51 -16.94 -18.13
CA VAL A 20 4.59 -15.87 -18.53
C VAL A 20 4.42 -14.92 -17.35
N ASN A 21 5.24 -13.87 -17.38
CA ASN A 21 4.93 -12.49 -16.98
C ASN A 21 4.25 -12.27 -15.61
N MET A 22 5.05 -12.29 -14.53
CA MET A 22 4.61 -11.97 -13.16
C MET A 22 4.42 -10.45 -12.91
N GLU A 23 4.77 -9.59 -13.86
CA GLU A 23 4.73 -8.13 -13.70
C GLU A 23 3.39 -7.50 -14.09
N SER A 24 2.60 -8.10 -14.98
CA SER A 24 1.37 -7.50 -15.54
C SER A 24 0.14 -7.51 -14.61
N ILE A 25 0.12 -8.34 -13.56
CA ILE A 25 -0.98 -8.35 -12.57
C ILE A 25 -0.76 -7.29 -11.49
N SER A 26 0.48 -6.82 -11.31
CA SER A 26 0.85 -5.93 -10.20
C SER A 26 0.43 -4.48 -10.40
N GLU A 27 0.30 -4.04 -11.66
CA GLU A 27 -0.07 -2.67 -12.02
C GLU A 27 -1.55 -2.38 -11.80
N ASN A 28 -2.42 -3.37 -12.06
CA ASN A 28 -3.88 -3.23 -11.91
C ASN A 28 -4.30 -2.89 -10.46
N TRP A 29 -3.65 -3.47 -9.46
CA TRP A 29 -4.01 -3.22 -8.05
C TRP A 29 -3.66 -1.80 -7.58
N LYS A 30 -2.64 -1.16 -8.19
CA LYS A 30 -2.33 0.24 -7.89
C LYS A 30 -3.44 1.16 -8.38
N GLU A 31 -3.91 0.95 -9.60
CA GLU A 31 -4.99 1.75 -10.20
C GLU A 31 -6.31 1.57 -9.44
N VAL A 32 -6.66 0.32 -9.10
CA VAL A 32 -7.83 0.02 -8.27
C VAL A 32 -7.71 0.70 -6.91
N PHE A 33 -6.55 0.60 -6.24
CA PHE A 33 -6.32 1.26 -4.97
C PHE A 33 -6.46 2.78 -5.09
N PHE A 34 -5.85 3.39 -6.11
CA PHE A 34 -5.93 4.82 -6.34
C PHE A 34 -7.37 5.28 -6.55
N LYS A 35 -8.13 4.57 -7.39
CA LYS A 35 -9.54 4.88 -7.68
C LYS A 35 -10.39 4.78 -6.42
N GLU A 36 -10.26 3.72 -5.63
CA GLU A 36 -11.04 3.54 -4.40
C GLU A 36 -10.63 4.56 -3.32
N ALA A 37 -9.33 4.79 -3.14
CA ALA A 37 -8.82 5.77 -2.18
C ALA A 37 -9.17 7.22 -2.56
N SER A 38 -9.43 7.50 -3.84
CA SER A 38 -9.85 8.82 -4.31
C SER A 38 -11.35 9.09 -4.12
N LYS A 39 -12.18 8.04 -3.95
CA LYS A 39 -13.63 8.18 -3.72
C LYS A 39 -13.99 8.56 -2.29
N GLY A 40 -13.16 8.17 -1.32
CA GLY A 40 -13.43 8.42 0.09
C GLY A 40 -13.09 9.84 0.52
N ASP A 41 -13.78 10.35 1.53
CA ASP A 41 -13.44 11.62 2.20
C ASP A 41 -12.25 11.43 3.17
N HIS A 42 -11.15 10.91 2.63
CA HIS A 42 -9.92 10.72 3.38
C HIS A 42 -9.22 12.08 3.49
N TYR A 43 -9.57 12.87 4.51
CA TYR A 43 -9.05 14.23 4.76
C TYR A 43 -7.50 14.37 4.83
N LYS A 44 -6.76 13.26 4.81
CA LYS A 44 -5.28 13.22 4.78
C LYS A 44 -4.70 12.77 3.44
N VAL A 45 -5.51 12.32 2.48
CA VAL A 45 -5.04 11.94 1.16
C VAL A 45 -4.63 13.18 0.38
N ILE A 46 -3.46 13.11 -0.25
CA ILE A 46 -2.90 14.18 -1.06
C ILE A 46 -2.48 13.54 -2.38
N VAL A 47 -3.17 13.87 -3.47
CA VAL A 47 -2.75 13.45 -4.83
C VAL A 47 -1.49 14.18 -5.26
N LYS A 48 -0.74 13.62 -6.20
CA LYS A 48 0.57 14.12 -6.62
C LYS A 48 0.56 15.59 -7.05
N SER A 49 -0.44 15.99 -7.84
CA SER A 49 -0.60 17.38 -8.27
C SER A 49 -0.74 18.34 -7.09
N LYS A 50 -1.53 17.95 -6.08
CA LYS A 50 -1.71 18.75 -4.85
C LYS A 50 -0.47 18.73 -3.97
N TYR A 51 0.23 17.61 -3.91
CA TYR A 51 1.49 17.47 -3.21
C TYR A 51 2.52 18.48 -3.75
N ASP A 52 2.72 18.48 -5.07
CA ASP A 52 3.68 19.35 -5.74
C ASP A 52 3.28 20.83 -5.59
N GLU A 53 1.98 21.15 -5.67
CA GLU A 53 1.47 22.50 -5.39
C GLU A 53 1.82 22.97 -3.97
N ILE A 54 1.68 22.10 -2.97
CA ILE A 54 2.03 22.43 -1.57
C ILE A 54 3.54 22.64 -1.44
N VAL A 55 4.36 21.77 -2.04
CA VAL A 55 5.83 21.91 -2.02
C VAL A 55 6.24 23.27 -2.59
N GLN A 56 5.75 23.60 -3.78
CA GLN A 56 6.08 24.85 -4.45
C GLN A 56 5.62 26.09 -3.66
N ASP A 57 4.41 26.06 -3.10
CA ASP A 57 3.91 27.19 -2.32
C ASP A 57 4.65 27.36 -0.99
N VAL A 58 5.05 26.26 -0.32
CA VAL A 58 5.89 26.34 0.89
C VAL A 58 7.26 26.94 0.57
N LEU A 59 7.92 26.48 -0.50
CA LEU A 59 9.21 27.03 -0.94
C LEU A 59 9.08 28.53 -1.28
N ARG A 60 8.08 28.90 -2.09
CA ARG A 60 7.82 30.29 -2.46
C ARG A 60 7.52 31.16 -1.23
N ALA A 61 6.71 30.68 -0.30
CA ALA A 61 6.33 31.44 0.89
C ALA A 61 7.50 31.63 1.87
N LYS A 62 8.49 30.71 1.87
CA LYS A 62 9.73 30.86 2.63
C LYS A 62 10.66 31.93 2.02
N LEU A 63 10.77 31.97 0.69
CA LEU A 63 11.64 32.91 -0.01
C LEU A 63 11.04 34.31 -0.14
N SER A 64 9.72 34.42 -0.13
CA SER A 64 9.02 35.70 -0.31
C SER A 64 9.16 36.63 0.90
N SER A 65 9.64 37.85 0.64
CA SER A 65 9.61 38.99 1.56
C SER A 65 8.22 39.65 1.66
N LYS A 66 7.28 39.28 0.79
CA LYS A 66 5.91 39.82 0.79
C LYS A 66 5.08 39.25 1.94
N LYS A 67 4.01 39.96 2.30
CA LYS A 67 2.99 39.48 3.24
C LYS A 67 2.41 38.16 2.74
N LYS A 68 2.41 37.15 3.62
CA LYS A 68 1.93 35.80 3.33
C LYS A 68 0.39 35.78 3.29
N SER A 69 -0.17 35.01 2.36
CA SER A 69 -1.62 34.77 2.33
C SER A 69 -2.05 33.90 3.52
N ALA A 70 -3.34 33.90 3.85
CA ALA A 70 -3.88 33.03 4.91
C ALA A 70 -3.62 31.54 4.61
N GLN A 71 -3.68 31.13 3.34
CA GLN A 71 -3.38 29.77 2.90
C GLN A 71 -1.90 29.43 3.09
N GLN A 72 -0.99 30.32 2.71
CA GLN A 72 0.45 30.14 2.91
C GLN A 72 0.78 30.03 4.39
N PHE A 73 0.15 30.85 5.22
CA PHE A 73 0.33 30.78 6.67
C PHE A 73 -0.15 29.44 7.24
N LYS A 74 -1.33 28.95 6.83
CA LYS A 74 -1.82 27.61 7.21
C LYS A 74 -0.86 26.50 6.76
N ARG A 75 -0.31 26.59 5.54
CA ARG A 75 0.66 25.63 5.00
C ARG A 75 1.95 25.64 5.81
N LEU A 76 2.54 26.80 6.08
CA LEU A 76 3.79 26.93 6.85
C LEU A 76 3.66 26.48 8.32
N ARG A 77 2.45 26.50 8.89
CA ARG A 77 2.17 25.93 10.21
C ARG A 77 2.14 24.39 10.21
N LYS A 78 1.82 23.77 9.08
CA LYS A 78 1.59 22.31 8.97
C LYS A 78 2.75 21.59 8.30
N PHE A 79 3.35 22.21 7.30
CA PHE A 79 4.29 21.60 6.38
C PHE A 79 5.65 22.28 6.44
N ASP A 80 6.66 21.49 6.13
CA ASP A 80 7.99 21.95 5.77
C ASP A 80 8.47 21.19 4.51
N VAL A 81 9.57 21.64 3.93
CA VAL A 81 10.20 21.00 2.76
C VAL A 81 11.68 20.81 3.05
N ILE A 82 12.16 19.60 2.78
CA ILE A 82 13.57 19.21 2.83
C ILE A 82 14.00 18.72 1.44
N GLU A 83 15.25 18.99 1.08
CA GLU A 83 15.85 18.46 -0.14
C GLU A 83 16.60 17.17 0.19
N ILE A 84 16.31 16.10 -0.56
CA ILE A 84 17.01 14.80 -0.47
C ILE A 84 17.34 14.38 -1.89
N ASP A 85 18.62 14.19 -2.18
CA ASP A 85 19.13 13.76 -3.50
C ASP A 85 18.59 14.63 -4.66
N GLY A 86 18.64 15.95 -4.49
CA GLY A 86 18.12 16.91 -5.48
C GLY A 86 16.60 16.92 -5.63
N THR A 87 15.86 16.19 -4.78
CA THR A 87 14.40 16.12 -4.81
C THR A 87 13.80 16.73 -3.55
N ASN A 88 12.92 17.71 -3.74
CA ASN A 88 12.16 18.31 -2.64
C ASN A 88 11.09 17.34 -2.12
N LYS A 89 11.16 17.03 -0.82
CA LYS A 89 10.19 16.19 -0.10
C LYS A 89 9.42 17.01 0.91
N LEU A 90 8.10 16.86 0.89
CA LEU A 90 7.19 17.45 1.86
C LEU A 90 7.23 16.68 3.17
N ILE A 91 7.42 17.41 4.27
CA ILE A 91 7.50 16.85 5.62
C ILE A 91 6.53 17.58 6.55
N ALA A 92 6.18 16.95 7.67
CA ALA A 92 5.49 17.62 8.75
C ALA A 92 6.40 18.70 9.36
N LYS A 93 5.83 19.86 9.67
CA LYS A 93 6.53 20.90 10.42
C LYS A 93 7.04 20.30 11.73
N PHE A 94 8.35 20.40 11.99
CA PHE A 94 8.94 19.97 13.25
C PHE A 94 8.24 20.69 14.41
N LYS A 95 7.80 19.91 15.39
CA LYS A 95 7.43 20.37 16.72
C LYS A 95 8.47 19.75 17.67
N ASP A 96 8.83 20.46 18.72
CA ASP A 96 9.87 20.02 19.64
C ASP A 96 9.62 18.56 20.09
N ASP A 97 10.67 17.74 20.04
CA ASP A 97 10.72 16.29 20.30
C ASP A 97 9.95 15.34 19.36
N ALA A 98 9.33 15.85 18.29
CA ALA A 98 8.65 14.99 17.31
C ALA A 98 9.61 14.40 16.27
N ALA A 99 9.54 13.09 16.05
CA ALA A 99 10.25 12.43 14.95
C ALA A 99 9.84 13.02 13.58
N LEU A 100 10.81 13.13 12.67
CA LEU A 100 10.59 13.57 11.29
C LEU A 100 9.58 12.64 10.58
N LYS A 101 8.53 13.24 9.99
CA LYS A 101 7.53 12.50 9.22
C LYS A 101 7.36 13.07 7.82
N TYR A 102 7.38 12.20 6.83
CA TYR A 102 7.16 12.54 5.43
C TYR A 102 5.67 12.51 5.08
N TYR A 103 5.31 13.34 4.11
CA TYR A 103 4.07 13.15 3.35
C TYR A 103 4.38 12.35 2.08
N VAL A 104 3.44 11.50 1.69
CA VAL A 104 3.53 10.66 0.48
C VAL A 104 2.33 10.95 -0.41
N PRO A 105 2.52 11.18 -1.71
CA PRO A 105 1.41 11.33 -2.64
C PRO A 105 0.62 10.02 -2.76
N LEU A 106 -0.67 10.11 -3.08
CA LEU A 106 -1.54 8.94 -3.14
C LEU A 106 -1.02 7.85 -4.11
N GLU A 107 -0.42 8.29 -5.20
CA GLU A 107 0.15 7.49 -6.28
C GLU A 107 1.27 6.56 -5.77
N ASP A 108 2.04 7.00 -4.77
CA ASP A 108 3.12 6.21 -4.16
C ASP A 108 2.64 5.38 -2.95
N MET A 109 1.39 5.59 -2.51
CA MET A 109 0.87 5.07 -1.25
C MET A 109 0.70 3.55 -1.28
N TYR A 110 0.28 2.98 -2.41
CA TYR A 110 0.11 1.53 -2.55
C TYR A 110 1.44 0.79 -2.41
N ASP A 111 2.50 1.26 -3.08
CA ASP A 111 3.82 0.63 -3.00
C ASP A 111 4.40 0.73 -1.60
N LEU A 112 4.20 1.86 -0.92
CA LEU A 112 4.58 2.02 0.48
C LEU A 112 3.90 0.98 1.37
N LEU A 113 2.57 0.85 1.26
CA LEU A 113 1.79 -0.12 2.04
C LEU A 113 2.21 -1.55 1.72
N ARG A 114 2.42 -1.88 0.43
CA ARG A 114 2.88 -3.19 -0.03
C ARG A 114 4.24 -3.55 0.57
N LYS A 115 5.22 -2.65 0.49
CA LYS A 115 6.57 -2.86 1.04
C LYS A 115 6.52 -3.10 2.55
N ALA A 116 5.79 -2.27 3.29
CA ALA A 116 5.62 -2.45 4.74
C ALA A 116 4.90 -3.76 5.07
N HIS A 117 3.90 -4.14 4.27
CA HIS A 117 3.11 -5.35 4.50
C HIS A 117 3.93 -6.61 4.29
N LEU A 118 4.78 -6.64 3.26
CA LEU A 118 5.74 -7.73 3.03
C LEU A 118 6.79 -7.78 4.14
N SER A 119 7.38 -6.62 4.51
CA SER A 119 8.41 -6.57 5.56
C SER A 119 7.93 -7.03 6.94
N THR A 120 6.64 -6.85 7.23
CA THR A 120 6.01 -7.29 8.49
C THR A 120 5.47 -8.73 8.43
N GLY A 121 5.70 -9.45 7.32
CA GLY A 121 5.24 -10.83 7.14
C GLY A 121 3.72 -10.93 7.03
N HIS A 122 3.11 -10.10 6.18
CA HIS A 122 1.67 -9.92 6.09
C HIS A 122 1.03 -9.42 7.40
N GLY A 123 1.64 -8.40 8.00
CA GLY A 123 1.15 -7.79 9.24
C GLY A 123 -0.30 -7.29 9.14
N ALA A 124 -1.06 -7.46 10.22
CA ALA A 124 -2.41 -6.92 10.35
C ALA A 124 -2.39 -5.38 10.45
N ARG A 125 -3.59 -4.77 10.36
CA ARG A 125 -3.79 -3.31 10.36
C ARG A 125 -2.94 -2.56 11.39
N ASP A 126 -3.00 -2.96 12.66
CA ASP A 126 -2.37 -2.21 13.74
C ASP A 126 -0.83 -2.35 13.71
N ARG A 127 -0.31 -3.51 13.27
CA ARG A 127 1.12 -3.71 13.05
C ARG A 127 1.62 -2.83 11.89
N LEU A 128 0.85 -2.78 10.80
CA LEU A 128 1.18 -1.96 9.64
C LEU A 128 1.12 -0.46 9.96
N LEU A 129 0.11 -0.05 10.72
CA LEU A 129 -0.04 1.33 11.18
C LEU A 129 1.14 1.75 12.06
N LYS A 130 1.56 0.90 13.01
CA LYS A 130 2.71 1.18 13.87
C LYS A 130 4.01 1.36 13.06
N GLU A 131 4.26 0.47 12.10
CA GLU A 131 5.46 0.53 11.24
C GLU A 131 5.51 1.80 10.40
N ILE A 132 4.39 2.17 9.78
CA ILE A 132 4.34 3.27 8.80
C ILE A 132 4.16 4.63 9.48
N ALA A 133 3.37 4.74 10.55
CA ALA A 133 3.04 6.01 11.21
C ALA A 133 4.24 6.65 11.94
N MET A 134 5.32 5.89 12.15
CA MET A 134 6.59 6.43 12.63
C MET A 134 7.25 7.34 11.58
N LYS A 135 7.15 6.98 10.30
CA LYS A 135 7.85 7.66 9.19
C LYS A 135 6.95 8.57 8.36
N TYR A 136 5.64 8.34 8.36
CA TYR A 136 4.72 9.02 7.44
C TYR A 136 3.54 9.66 8.16
N ALA A 137 3.21 10.90 7.78
CA ALA A 137 2.23 11.75 8.46
C ALA A 137 0.79 11.55 7.95
N ASN A 138 0.62 11.03 6.72
CA ASN A 138 -0.67 10.99 6.03
C ASN A 138 -1.19 9.58 5.72
N VAL A 139 -0.63 8.55 6.36
CA VAL A 139 -1.17 7.19 6.27
C VAL A 139 -2.24 6.98 7.32
N THR A 140 -3.43 6.57 6.90
CA THR A 140 -4.60 6.40 7.78
C THR A 140 -5.02 4.94 7.91
N ARG A 141 -5.86 4.65 8.92
CA ARG A 141 -6.40 3.30 9.14
C ARG A 141 -7.24 2.83 7.95
N GLU A 142 -7.96 3.75 7.34
CA GLU A 142 -8.86 3.50 6.21
C GLU A 142 -8.06 3.09 4.97
N LEU A 143 -6.95 3.80 4.66
CA LEU A 143 -6.05 3.43 3.56
C LEU A 143 -5.42 2.04 3.78
N ILE A 144 -5.01 1.75 5.01
CA ILE A 144 -4.47 0.42 5.37
C ILE A 144 -5.53 -0.67 5.20
N ASN A 145 -6.75 -0.43 5.67
CA ASN A 145 -7.84 -1.40 5.54
C ASN A 145 -8.21 -1.65 4.07
N LEU A 146 -8.25 -0.58 3.27
CA LEU A 146 -8.45 -0.66 1.83
C LEU A 146 -7.36 -1.51 1.18
N PHE A 147 -6.09 -1.26 1.48
CA PHE A 147 -4.99 -2.09 0.98
C PHE A 147 -5.12 -3.57 1.42
N LEU A 148 -5.41 -3.83 2.70
CA LEU A 148 -5.53 -5.19 3.22
C LEU A 148 -6.71 -5.97 2.62
N SER A 149 -7.79 -5.29 2.20
CA SER A 149 -8.91 -5.94 1.51
C SER A 149 -8.50 -6.53 0.16
N MET A 150 -7.48 -5.95 -0.48
CA MET A 150 -6.94 -6.37 -1.78
C MET A 150 -5.83 -7.44 -1.67
N CYS A 151 -5.33 -7.73 -0.46
CA CYS A 151 -4.29 -8.75 -0.30
C CYS A 151 -4.86 -10.18 -0.35
N GLN A 152 -4.61 -10.90 -1.45
CA GLN A 152 -5.15 -12.25 -1.67
C GLN A 152 -4.78 -13.25 -0.57
N SER A 153 -3.51 -13.28 -0.12
CA SER A 153 -3.07 -14.24 0.90
C SER A 153 -3.74 -13.97 2.26
N CYS A 154 -3.95 -12.70 2.61
CA CYS A 154 -4.69 -12.32 3.82
C CYS A 154 -6.17 -12.70 3.71
N GLN A 155 -6.81 -12.48 2.56
CA GLN A 155 -8.22 -12.84 2.35
C GLN A 155 -8.43 -14.36 2.44
N GLN A 156 -7.56 -15.15 1.83
CA GLN A 156 -7.63 -16.62 1.91
C GLN A 156 -7.51 -17.13 3.36
N LYS A 157 -6.57 -16.59 4.15
CA LYS A 157 -6.41 -16.93 5.58
C LYS A 157 -7.68 -16.58 6.38
N LYS A 158 -8.30 -15.43 6.10
CA LYS A 158 -9.54 -15.00 6.76
C LYS A 158 -10.70 -15.95 6.46
N ILE A 159 -10.86 -16.38 5.21
CA ILE A 159 -11.89 -17.34 4.80
C ILE A 159 -11.70 -18.69 5.50
N LYS A 160 -10.46 -19.22 5.54
CA LYS A 160 -10.15 -20.50 6.22
C LYS A 160 -10.51 -20.48 7.70
N ARG A 161 -10.22 -19.38 8.43
CA ARG A 161 -10.58 -19.24 9.85
C ARG A 161 -12.09 -19.28 10.11
N ARG A 162 -12.91 -18.75 9.20
CA ARG A 162 -14.38 -18.76 9.35
C ARG A 162 -14.98 -20.14 9.17
N ARG A 163 -14.39 -20.99 8.33
CA ARG A 163 -14.89 -22.35 8.07
C ARG A 163 -14.63 -23.34 9.21
N GLY A 164 -13.73 -23.02 10.14
CA GLY A 164 -13.40 -23.88 11.29
C GLY A 164 -14.25 -23.68 12.54
N LEU A 165 -15.21 -22.75 12.52
CA LEU A 165 -16.07 -22.46 13.68
C LEU A 165 -17.42 -23.15 13.50
N VAL A 166 -17.49 -24.45 13.81
CA VAL A 166 -18.75 -25.20 13.91
C VAL A 166 -19.07 -25.36 15.39
N SER A 167 -20.14 -24.71 15.86
CA SER A 167 -20.71 -24.99 17.17
C SER A 167 -21.41 -26.35 17.11
N LYS A 168 -20.96 -27.33 17.91
CA LYS A 168 -21.76 -28.55 18.13
C LYS A 168 -23.09 -28.14 18.77
N PRO A 169 -24.24 -28.71 18.36
CA PRO A 169 -25.50 -28.49 19.06
C PRO A 169 -25.35 -28.97 20.51
N ILE A 170 -25.80 -28.14 21.44
CA ILE A 170 -25.89 -28.50 22.86
C ILE A 170 -27.08 -29.47 22.96
N LEU A 171 -26.82 -30.77 23.05
CA LEU A 171 -27.84 -31.75 23.38
C LEU A 171 -28.10 -31.64 24.89
N HIS A 172 -29.27 -31.14 25.27
CA HIS A 172 -29.76 -31.31 26.63
C HIS A 172 -30.46 -32.67 26.70
N GLU A 173 -29.90 -33.60 27.48
CA GLU A 173 -30.65 -34.77 27.95
C GLU A 173 -31.59 -34.29 29.06
N GLU A 174 -32.88 -34.36 28.81
CA GLU A 174 -33.87 -34.20 29.88
C GLU A 174 -33.82 -35.45 30.76
N VAL A 175 -33.39 -35.24 32.01
CA VAL A 175 -33.36 -36.27 33.05
C VAL A 175 -34.81 -36.55 33.44
N SER A 176 -35.23 -37.81 33.27
CA SER A 176 -36.59 -38.31 33.53
C SER A 176 -37.02 -38.18 34.98
#